data_AF-A0A977LAQ0-F1
#
_entry.id   AF-A0A977LAQ0-F1
#
_cell.length_a   1.000
_cell.length_b   1.000
_cell.length_c   1.000
_cell.angle_alpha   90.00
_cell.angle_beta   90.00
_cell.angle_gamma   90.00
#
_symmetry.space_group_name_H-M   'P 1'
#
loop_
_entity.id
_entity.type
_entity.pdbx_description
1 polymer ?
#
loop_
_entity_poly.entity_id
_entity_poly.type
_entity_poly.pdbx_seq_one_letter_code
_entity_poly.pdbx_strand_id
1 'polypeptide(L)'
;MTWKQDRVLVFIWAGQFLNDDPEKKFYFDKDDKTFFSLYLTGNQYNLFDRHAANLTKEIEEILRLKIEKVKTNSRSIIEIEKADKVFDYSPSIPSKDKEDFKLKMEMENEMIKYALRFLDDNQIDLETTDIIELY
;
A
#
# COMPACT_ATOMS: atom_id res chain seq x y z
N MET A 1 -4.78 -4.10 -18.29
CA MET A 1 -4.00 -3.71 -17.10
C MET A 1 -2.71 -4.52 -17.13
N THR A 2 -1.57 -3.90 -16.85
CA THR A 2 -0.29 -4.61 -16.75
C THR A 2 -0.12 -5.17 -15.34
N TRP A 3 0.71 -6.20 -15.19
CA TRP A 3 1.04 -6.77 -13.87
C TRP A 3 1.49 -5.70 -12.86
N LYS A 4 2.25 -4.70 -13.32
CA LYS A 4 2.70 -3.58 -12.48
C LYS A 4 1.52 -2.76 -11.94
N GLN A 5 0.55 -2.46 -12.80
CA GLN A 5 -0.65 -1.70 -12.43
C GLN A 5 -1.50 -2.48 -11.42
N ASP A 6 -1.65 -3.80 -11.62
CA ASP A 6 -2.35 -4.67 -10.67
C ASP A 6 -1.67 -4.64 -9.29
N ARG A 7 -0.33 -4.69 -9.24
CA ARG A 7 0.45 -4.58 -7.99
C ARG A 7 0.22 -3.25 -7.27
N VAL A 8 0.13 -2.13 -8.01
CA VAL A 8 -0.14 -0.82 -7.39
C VAL A 8 -1.53 -0.80 -6.75
N LEU A 9 -2.54 -1.34 -7.42
CA LEU A 9 -3.89 -1.42 -6.87
C LEU A 9 -3.95 -2.30 -5.61
N VAL A 10 -3.27 -3.45 -5.63
CA VAL A 10 -3.12 -4.31 -4.45
C VAL A 10 -2.39 -3.59 -3.31
N PHE A 11 -1.37 -2.78 -3.62
CA PHE A 11 -0.64 -2.00 -2.63
C PHE A 11 -1.53 -0.95 -1.94
N ILE A 12 -2.31 -0.19 -2.73
CA ILE A 12 -3.25 0.80 -2.19
C ILE A 12 -4.33 0.12 -1.36
N TRP A 13 -4.88 -1.00 -1.84
CA TRP A 13 -5.81 -1.82 -1.08
C TRP A 13 -5.21 -2.22 0.28
N ALA A 14 -4.02 -2.79 0.30
CA ALA A 14 -3.36 -3.17 1.55
C ALA A 14 -3.24 -1.97 2.51
N GLY A 15 -2.88 -0.79 1.98
CA GLY A 15 -2.87 0.47 2.71
C GLY A 15 -4.23 0.85 3.31
N GLN A 16 -5.30 0.75 2.52
CA GLN A 16 -6.64 1.22 2.92
C GLN A 16 -7.42 0.25 3.81
N PHE A 17 -7.29 -1.05 3.60
CA PHE A 17 -8.25 -2.04 4.14
C PHE A 17 -7.64 -3.19 4.93
N LEU A 18 -6.37 -3.55 4.72
CA LEU A 18 -5.72 -4.61 5.51
C LEU A 18 -5.15 -4.01 6.79
N ASN A 19 -5.68 -4.40 7.95
CA ASN A 19 -5.20 -3.94 9.27
C ASN A 19 -4.69 -5.09 10.14
N ASP A 20 -4.16 -6.12 9.49
CA ASP A 20 -3.51 -7.26 10.14
C ASP A 20 -2.22 -6.85 10.86
N ASP A 21 -1.53 -5.82 10.35
CA ASP A 21 -0.34 -5.24 10.97
C ASP A 21 -0.48 -3.70 11.13
N PRO A 22 -0.83 -3.20 12.33
CA PRO A 22 -0.99 -1.77 12.57
C PRO A 22 0.33 -0.99 12.54
N GLU A 23 1.48 -1.67 12.64
CA GLU A 23 2.80 -1.04 12.52
C GLU A 23 3.15 -0.75 11.06
N LYS A 24 2.55 -1.47 10.10
CA LYS A 24 2.81 -1.25 8.69
C LYS A 24 2.03 -0.04 8.15
N LYS A 25 2.76 0.93 7.62
CA LYS A 25 2.25 2.15 7.01
C LYS A 25 2.59 2.21 5.54
N PHE A 26 1.70 2.77 4.74
CA PHE A 26 1.79 2.77 3.28
C PHE A 26 1.76 4.21 2.77
N TYR A 27 2.62 4.52 1.80
CA TYR A 27 2.83 5.89 1.34
C TYR A 27 3.04 5.94 -0.18
N PHE A 28 2.84 7.13 -0.73
CA PHE A 28 3.22 7.51 -2.08
C PHE A 28 4.09 8.76 -2.06
N ASP A 29 5.21 8.76 -2.78
CA ASP A 29 6.05 9.95 -2.99
C ASP A 29 5.81 10.51 -4.39
N LYS A 30 5.28 11.73 -4.47
CA LYS A 30 4.96 12.43 -5.72
C LYS A 30 6.19 12.74 -6.55
N ASP A 31 7.32 13.07 -5.92
CA ASP A 31 8.52 13.51 -6.64
C ASP A 31 9.09 12.36 -7.49
N ASP A 32 9.14 11.18 -6.88
CA ASP A 32 9.73 9.98 -7.46
C ASP A 32 8.67 9.03 -8.04
N LYS A 33 7.38 9.41 -8.00
CA LYS A 33 6.22 8.62 -8.43
C LYS A 33 6.29 7.17 -7.93
N THR A 34 6.53 6.99 -6.64
CA THR A 34 6.83 5.68 -6.07
C THR A 34 6.00 5.39 -4.83
N PHE A 35 5.35 4.24 -4.81
CA PHE A 35 4.72 3.66 -3.61
C PHE A 35 5.76 2.94 -2.75
N PHE A 36 5.64 3.06 -1.43
CA PHE A 36 6.52 2.36 -0.48
C PHE A 36 5.83 2.15 0.86
N SER A 37 6.24 1.13 1.60
CA SER A 37 5.72 0.85 2.95
C SER A 37 6.84 0.91 3.98
N LEU A 38 6.52 1.35 5.20
CA LEU A 38 7.43 1.38 6.34
C LEU A 38 6.78 0.70 7.54
N TYR A 39 7.58 0.09 8.40
CA TYR A 39 7.13 -0.38 9.71
C TYR A 39 7.41 0.69 10.76
N LEU A 40 6.42 1.06 11.55
CA LEU A 40 6.52 2.02 12.65
C LEU A 40 6.30 1.30 13.98
N THR A 41 7.39 0.95 14.64
CA THR A 41 7.35 0.33 15.97
C THR A 41 7.66 1.40 17.02
N GLY A 42 6.67 1.78 17.81
CA GLY A 42 6.75 2.95 18.68
C GLY A 42 6.94 4.24 17.87
N ASN A 43 8.08 4.91 18.04
CA ASN A 43 8.41 6.15 17.32
C ASN A 43 9.56 5.97 16.30
N GLN A 44 9.85 4.74 15.89
CA GLN A 44 10.96 4.43 14.99
C GLN A 44 10.47 3.74 13.72
N TYR A 45 10.92 4.26 12.57
CA TYR A 45 10.71 3.62 11.28
C TYR A 45 11.77 2.53 11.06
N ASN A 46 11.29 1.31 10.84
CA ASN A 46 12.08 0.14 10.54
C ASN A 46 12.07 -0.15 9.03
N LEU A 47 13.26 -0.43 8.51
CA LEU A 47 13.48 -0.77 7.10
C LEU A 47 13.30 -2.26 6.80
N PHE A 48 13.14 -3.08 7.84
CA PHE A 48 13.08 -4.53 7.72
C PHE A 48 11.67 -5.03 8.00
N ASP A 49 11.14 -5.86 7.11
CA ASP A 49 10.02 -6.72 7.42
C ASP A 49 10.56 -7.92 8.22
N ARG A 50 9.87 -8.28 9.30
CA ARG A 50 10.21 -9.42 10.18
C ARG A 50 10.32 -10.76 9.43
N HIS A 51 9.84 -10.83 8.18
CA HIS A 51 9.85 -12.02 7.33
C HIS A 51 10.86 -11.98 6.16
N ALA A 52 11.57 -10.86 5.96
CA ALA A 52 12.30 -10.55 4.73
C ALA A 52 13.70 -9.99 5.05
N ALA A 53 14.73 -10.79 4.79
CA ALA A 53 16.11 -10.52 5.25
C ALA A 53 17.06 -9.95 4.18
N ASN A 54 16.60 -9.63 2.97
CA ASN A 54 17.52 -9.27 1.86
C ASN A 54 17.18 -7.95 1.19
N LEU A 55 17.47 -6.84 1.87
CA LEU A 55 17.42 -5.51 1.31
C LEU A 55 18.74 -5.20 0.58
N THR A 56 18.67 -4.78 -0.69
CA THR A 56 19.89 -4.28 -1.36
C THR A 56 20.28 -2.93 -0.76
N LYS A 57 21.58 -2.61 -0.75
CA LYS A 57 22.05 -1.30 -0.24
C LYS A 57 21.38 -0.11 -0.95
N GLU A 58 21.10 -0.26 -2.24
CA GLU A 58 20.41 0.76 -3.04
C GLU A 58 18.97 0.99 -2.55
N ILE A 59 18.19 -0.08 -2.33
CA ILE A 59 16.83 0.05 -1.80
C ILE A 59 16.87 0.62 -0.37
N GLU A 60 17.90 0.27 0.41
CA GLU A 60 18.08 0.78 1.78
C GLU A 60 18.29 2.29 1.78
N GLU A 61 19.18 2.78 0.91
CA GLU A 61 19.45 4.21 0.76
C GLU A 61 18.20 4.98 0.31
N ILE A 62 17.45 4.43 -0.67
CA ILE A 62 16.20 5.04 -1.12
C ILE A 62 15.19 5.13 0.03
N LEU A 63 14.97 4.04 0.77
CA LEU A 63 14.01 4.04 1.88
C LEU A 63 14.45 4.94 3.04
N ARG A 64 15.76 5.08 3.31
CA ARG A 64 16.26 6.06 4.28
C ARG A 64 15.89 7.49 3.87
N LEU A 65 16.01 7.84 2.59
CA LEU A 65 15.56 9.14 2.08
C LEU A 65 14.05 9.30 2.23
N LYS A 66 13.26 8.25 1.96
CA LYS A 66 11.80 8.27 2.19
C LYS A 66 11.45 8.51 3.66
N ILE A 67 12.12 7.84 4.59
CA ILE A 67 11.92 8.03 6.03
C ILE A 67 12.18 9.49 6.43
N GLU A 68 13.25 10.10 5.94
CA GLU A 68 13.54 11.51 6.26
C GLU A 68 12.48 12.45 5.68
N LYS A 69 11.97 12.19 4.46
CA LYS A 69 10.81 12.92 3.91
C LYS A 69 9.56 12.78 4.79
N VAL A 70 9.29 11.58 5.31
CA VAL A 70 8.15 11.32 6.22
C VAL A 70 8.34 12.10 7.53
N LYS A 71 9.49 11.98 8.20
CA LYS A 71 9.78 12.65 9.48
C LYS A 71 9.70 14.17 9.38
N THR A 72 10.07 14.73 8.23
CA THR A 72 10.03 16.17 7.98
C THR A 72 8.67 16.66 7.46
N ASN A 73 7.66 15.78 7.36
CA ASN A 73 6.35 16.07 6.79
C ASN A 73 6.45 16.71 5.40
N SER A 74 7.30 16.15 4.54
CA SER A 74 7.41 16.59 3.14
C SER A 74 6.04 16.57 2.47
N ARG A 75 5.69 17.66 1.78
CA ARG A 75 4.45 17.76 1.00
C ARG A 75 4.39 16.80 -0.20
N SER A 76 5.53 16.21 -0.58
CA SER A 76 5.59 15.20 -1.63
C SER A 76 5.06 13.84 -1.16
N ILE A 77 5.06 13.59 0.15
CA ILE A 77 4.62 12.32 0.72
C ILE A 77 3.13 12.36 1.03
N ILE A 78 2.42 11.35 0.57
CA ILE A 78 1.01 11.10 0.89
C ILE A 78 0.94 9.77 1.63
N GLU A 79 0.38 9.76 2.83
CA GLU A 79 0.01 8.50 3.50
C GLU A 79 -1.27 7.95 2.86
N ILE A 80 -1.29 6.64 2.60
CA ILE A 80 -2.51 5.96 2.21
C ILE A 80 -3.31 5.72 3.49
N GLU A 81 -4.23 6.64 3.78
CA GLU A 81 -5.06 6.56 4.97
C GLU A 81 -6.01 5.35 4.90
N LYS A 82 -6.29 4.76 6.07
CA LYS A 82 -7.30 3.72 6.18
C LYS A 82 -8.65 4.28 5.75
N ALA A 83 -9.40 3.51 4.99
CA ALA A 83 -10.77 3.88 4.69
C ALA A 83 -11.63 3.75 5.96
N ASP A 84 -12.64 4.61 6.11
CA ASP A 84 -13.62 4.53 7.22
C ASP A 84 -14.41 3.21 7.21
N LYS A 85 -14.41 2.51 6.08
CA LYS A 85 -15.12 1.24 5.87
C LYS A 85 -14.19 0.07 6.12
N VAL A 86 -14.51 -0.74 7.14
CA VAL A 86 -13.82 -2.00 7.41
C VAL A 86 -14.37 -3.08 6.50
N PHE A 87 -13.50 -3.70 5.70
CA PHE A 87 -13.82 -4.89 4.93
C PHE A 87 -13.15 -6.10 5.60
N ASP A 88 -13.95 -7.00 6.20
CA ASP A 88 -13.46 -8.30 6.66
C ASP A 88 -13.36 -9.25 5.45
N TYR A 89 -12.34 -9.00 4.63
CA TYR A 89 -12.07 -9.76 3.42
C TYR A 89 -10.65 -10.30 3.48
N SER A 90 -10.54 -11.61 3.36
CA SER A 90 -9.26 -12.29 3.15
C SER A 90 -9.30 -13.04 1.82
N PRO A 91 -8.51 -12.64 0.81
CA PRO A 91 -8.51 -13.28 -0.51
C PRO A 91 -8.04 -14.75 -0.46
N SER A 92 -7.35 -15.15 0.61
CA SER A 92 -6.88 -16.52 0.80
C SER A 92 -7.96 -17.48 1.28
N ILE A 93 -9.11 -16.97 1.75
CA ILE A 93 -10.21 -17.79 2.23
C ILE A 93 -11.19 -18.01 1.07
N PRO A 94 -11.35 -19.26 0.58
CA PRO A 94 -12.27 -19.55 -0.52
C PRO A 94 -13.71 -19.26 -0.12
N SER A 95 -14.56 -19.02 -1.12
CA SER A 95 -15.98 -18.77 -0.89
C SER A 95 -16.70 -20.05 -0.44
N LYS A 96 -17.58 -19.93 0.55
CA LYS A 96 -18.32 -21.08 1.10
C LYS A 96 -19.50 -21.48 0.24
N ASP A 97 -20.15 -20.49 -0.37
CA ASP A 97 -21.30 -20.67 -1.23
C ASP A 97 -21.41 -19.52 -2.25
N LYS A 98 -22.49 -19.53 -3.03
CA LYS A 98 -22.74 -18.55 -4.09
C LYS A 98 -23.01 -17.14 -3.56
N GLU A 99 -23.65 -17.00 -2.41
CA GLU A 99 -23.95 -15.68 -1.84
C GLU A 99 -22.71 -15.07 -1.20
N ASP A 100 -21.89 -15.88 -0.51
CA ASP A 100 -20.57 -15.50 -0.02
C ASP A 100 -19.64 -15.07 -1.18
N PHE A 101 -19.67 -15.79 -2.31
CA PHE A 101 -18.92 -15.40 -3.50
C PHE A 101 -19.35 -14.03 -4.05
N LYS A 102 -20.66 -13.77 -4.16
CA LYS A 102 -21.16 -12.46 -4.62
C LYS A 102 -20.75 -11.34 -3.67
N LEU A 103 -20.88 -11.56 -2.36
CA LEU A 103 -20.48 -10.58 -1.35
C LEU A 103 -18.99 -10.25 -1.48
N LYS A 104 -18.12 -11.26 -1.63
CA LYS A 104 -16.68 -11.08 -1.84
C LYS A 104 -16.37 -10.29 -3.12
N MET A 105 -17.08 -10.59 -4.22
CA MET A 105 -16.95 -9.83 -5.47
C MET A 105 -17.40 -8.38 -5.32
N GLU A 106 -18.49 -8.12 -4.60
CA GLU A 106 -18.96 -6.75 -4.32
C GLU A 106 -17.94 -5.98 -3.47
N MET A 107 -17.38 -6.61 -2.43
CA MET A 107 -16.32 -6.03 -1.61
C MET A 107 -15.09 -5.71 -2.45
N GLU A 108 -14.63 -6.63 -3.30
CA GLU A 108 -13.48 -6.43 -4.19
C GLU A 108 -13.70 -5.26 -5.16
N ASN A 109 -14.87 -5.19 -5.79
CA ASN A 109 -15.23 -4.07 -6.66
C ASN A 109 -15.26 -2.73 -5.91
N GLU A 110 -15.76 -2.70 -4.67
CA GLU A 110 -15.71 -1.51 -3.84
C GLU A 110 -14.27 -1.12 -3.48
N MET A 111 -13.43 -2.06 -3.08
CA MET A 111 -12.02 -1.81 -2.77
C MET A 111 -11.27 -1.24 -3.99
N ILE A 112 -11.53 -1.76 -5.19
CA ILE A 112 -10.98 -1.21 -6.45
C ILE A 112 -11.43 0.25 -6.64
N LYS A 113 -12.71 0.58 -6.40
CA LYS A 113 -13.19 1.97 -6.52
C LYS A 113 -12.49 2.93 -5.58
N TYR A 114 -12.19 2.52 -4.34
CA TYR A 114 -11.42 3.34 -3.40
C TYR A 114 -9.98 3.53 -3.85
N ALA A 115 -9.34 2.50 -4.38
CA ALA A 115 -8.00 2.61 -4.95
C ALA A 115 -7.98 3.57 -6.15
N LEU A 116 -8.94 3.43 -7.07
CA LEU A 116 -9.09 4.33 -8.22
C LEU A 116 -9.35 5.78 -7.80
N ARG A 117 -10.17 6.00 -6.77
CA ARG A 117 -10.40 7.34 -6.22
C ARG A 117 -9.12 7.93 -5.63
N PHE A 118 -8.36 7.15 -4.86
CA PHE A 118 -7.08 7.61 -4.31
C PHE A 118 -6.12 8.05 -5.43
N LEU A 119 -6.06 7.29 -6.52
CA LEU A 119 -5.24 7.65 -7.69
C LEU A 119 -5.71 8.97 -8.33
N ASP A 120 -7.02 9.13 -8.53
CA ASP A 120 -7.61 10.33 -9.14
C ASP A 120 -7.42 11.58 -8.27
N ASP A 121 -7.76 11.50 -6.98
CA ASP A 121 -7.63 12.60 -6.01
C ASP A 121 -6.18 13.11 -5.91
N ASN A 122 -5.21 12.22 -6.11
CA ASN A 122 -3.78 12.53 -6.02
C ASN A 122 -3.09 12.68 -7.38
N GLN A 123 -3.85 12.61 -8.49
CA GLN A 123 -3.36 12.73 -9.87
C GLN A 123 -2.20 11.75 -10.19
N ILE A 124 -2.34 10.51 -9.73
CA ILE A 124 -1.32 9.47 -9.86
C ILE A 124 -1.53 8.72 -11.18
N ASP A 125 -0.52 8.77 -12.04
CA ASP A 125 -0.49 8.01 -13.28
C ASP A 125 0.15 6.63 -13.07
N LEU A 126 -0.66 5.59 -13.20
CA LEU A 126 -0.25 4.19 -13.06
C LEU A 126 0.77 3.72 -14.11
N GLU A 127 0.86 4.37 -15.27
CA GLU A 127 1.83 3.98 -16.30
C GLU A 127 3.26 4.38 -15.93
N THR A 128 3.40 5.47 -15.16
CA THR A 128 4.70 6.04 -14.79
C THR A 128 5.08 5.82 -13.34
N THR A 129 4.23 5.14 -12.57
CA THR A 129 4.43 4.91 -11.14
C THR A 129 5.13 3.58 -10.87
N ASP A 130 5.99 3.54 -9.85
CA ASP A 130 6.67 2.34 -9.36
C ASP A 130 6.33 1.98 -7.91
N ILE A 131 6.80 0.82 -7.46
CA ILE A 131 6.63 0.33 -6.09
C ILE A 131 7.98 -0.14 -5.55
N ILE A 132 8.34 0.29 -4.35
CA ILE A 132 9.42 -0.28 -3.57
C ILE A 132 8.81 -1.31 -2.62
N GLU A 133 9.02 -2.58 -2.91
CA GLU A 133 8.55 -3.70 -2.11
C GLU A 133 9.71 -4.30 -1.31
N LEU A 134 9.47 -4.53 -0.02
CA LEU A 134 10.36 -5.29 0.84
C LEU A 134 10.09 -6.78 0.55
N TYR A 135 11.10 -7.50 0.06
CA TYR A 135 11.04 -8.94 -0.28
C TYR A 135 11.68 -9.82 0.80
#